data_AF-Q96XS3-F1
#
_entry.id   AF-Q96XS3-F1
#
_cell.length_a   1.000
_cell.length_b   1.000
_cell.length_c   1.000
_cell.angle_alpha   90.00
_cell.angle_beta   90.00
_cell.angle_gamma   90.00
#
_symmetry.space_group_name_H-M   'P 1'
#
loop_
_entity.id
_entity.type
_entity.pdbx_description
1 polymer ?
#
loop_
_entity_poly.entity_id
_entity_poly.type
_entity_poly.pdbx_seq_one_letter_code
_entity_poly.pdbx_strand_id
1 'polypeptide(L)'
;MKIMDYFEDYILPEIFKFCSQKSDPWECFISKVYLLPLSMENKKKILRNFIDKRVGRKVFIAGYLAKYLYNCDYFGECEPNISPIIPDDIVIQIFRIIRDIKKDDQAI
;
A
#
# COMPACT_ATOMS: atom_id res chain seq x y z
N MET A 1 2.54 24.15 -13.48
CA MET A 1 2.54 22.81 -12.85
C MET A 1 1.69 22.88 -11.60
N LYS A 2 0.64 22.04 -11.46
CA LYS A 2 -0.17 22.06 -10.23
C LYS A 2 0.64 21.41 -9.10
N ILE A 3 0.47 21.87 -7.86
CA ILE A 3 1.18 21.33 -6.68
C ILE A 3 1.05 19.81 -6.58
N MET A 4 -0.11 19.26 -6.94
CA MET A 4 -0.36 17.81 -6.95
C MET A 4 0.52 17.07 -7.96
N ASP A 5 0.70 17.63 -9.16
CA ASP A 5 1.57 17.07 -10.20
C ASP A 5 3.02 16.99 -9.70
N TYR A 6 3.46 18.01 -8.93
CA TYR A 6 4.81 18.00 -8.35
C TYR A 6 5.02 16.83 -7.39
N PHE A 7 4.04 16.54 -6.52
CA PHE A 7 4.13 15.39 -5.63
C PHE A 7 4.15 14.07 -6.39
N GLU A 8 3.25 13.90 -7.36
CA GLU A 8 3.14 12.68 -8.16
C GLU A 8 4.38 12.41 -9.01
N ASP A 9 4.98 13.45 -9.58
CA ASP A 9 6.04 13.31 -10.59
C ASP A 9 7.46 13.41 -10.05
N TYR A 10 7.65 13.99 -8.87
CA TYR A 10 8.98 14.21 -8.29
C TYR A 10 9.11 13.64 -6.88
N ILE A 11 8.19 13.99 -5.97
CA ILE A 11 8.33 13.60 -4.56
C ILE A 11 8.05 12.10 -4.34
N LEU A 12 6.94 11.58 -4.84
CA LEU A 12 6.59 10.16 -4.66
C LEU A 12 7.62 9.22 -5.32
N PRO A 13 8.11 9.49 -6.55
CA PRO A 13 9.18 8.70 -7.14
C PRO A 13 10.47 8.67 -6.32
N GLU A 14 10.90 9.80 -5.77
CA GLU A 14 12.08 9.90 -4.89
C GLU A 14 11.91 9.07 -3.62
N ILE A 15 10.76 9.20 -2.95
CA ILE A 15 10.43 8.40 -1.77
C ILE A 15 10.40 6.91 -2.12
N PHE A 16 9.77 6.54 -3.24
CA PHE A 16 9.68 5.15 -3.67
C PHE A 16 11.06 4.56 -3.94
N LYS A 17 11.92 5.29 -4.66
CA LYS A 17 13.31 4.89 -4.89
C LYS A 17 14.07 4.68 -3.58
N PHE A 18 13.97 5.62 -2.65
CA PHE A 18 14.59 5.50 -1.33
C PHE A 18 14.09 4.27 -0.55
N CYS A 19 12.78 4.03 -0.54
CA CYS A 19 12.17 2.94 0.22
C CYS A 19 12.36 1.57 -0.42
N SER A 20 12.53 1.50 -1.75
CA SER A 20 12.81 0.23 -2.46
C SER A 20 14.10 -0.48 -2.00
N GLN A 21 14.98 0.25 -1.31
CA GLN A 21 16.25 -0.26 -0.75
C GLN A 21 16.13 -0.69 0.71
N LYS A 22 14.92 -0.70 1.29
CA LYS A 22 14.66 -1.09 2.69
C LYS A 22 14.09 -2.50 2.77
N SER A 23 14.23 -3.13 3.93
CA SER A 23 13.70 -4.48 4.19
C SER A 23 12.18 -4.55 4.07
N ASP A 24 11.47 -3.51 4.49
CA ASP A 24 10.03 -3.33 4.28
C ASP A 24 9.78 -2.09 3.41
N PRO A 25 9.79 -2.25 2.07
CA PRO A 25 9.72 -1.11 1.16
C PRO A 25 8.34 -0.44 1.20
N TRP A 26 7.26 -1.20 1.43
CA TRP A 26 5.91 -0.67 1.44
C TRP A 26 5.60 0.09 2.72
N GLU A 27 6.00 -0.44 3.88
CA GLU A 27 5.86 0.27 5.15
C GLU A 27 6.64 1.59 5.14
N CYS A 28 7.88 1.56 4.64
CA CYS A 28 8.70 2.77 4.46
C CYS A 28 7.98 3.79 3.58
N PHE A 29 7.51 3.35 2.41
CA PHE A 29 6.90 4.24 1.42
C PHE A 29 5.64 4.91 1.98
N ILE A 30 4.73 4.11 2.53
CA ILE A 30 3.48 4.55 3.13
C ILE A 30 3.71 5.51 4.30
N SER A 31 4.65 5.18 5.20
CA SER A 31 5.02 6.06 6.32
C SER A 31 5.54 7.42 5.84
N LYS A 32 6.37 7.45 4.79
CA LYS A 32 6.88 8.70 4.23
C LYS A 32 5.79 9.53 3.55
N VAL A 33 4.87 8.90 2.81
CA VAL A 33 3.71 9.60 2.21
C VAL A 33 2.80 10.17 3.31
N TYR A 34 2.64 9.45 4.42
CA TYR A 34 1.84 9.90 5.57
C TYR A 34 2.36 11.18 6.22
N LEU A 35 3.68 11.39 6.20
CA LEU A 35 4.33 12.59 6.74
C LEU A 35 4.28 13.80 5.81
N LEU A 36 3.76 13.66 4.58
CA LEU A 36 3.65 14.80 3.68
C LEU A 36 2.70 15.87 4.25
N PRO A 37 2.97 17.16 4.03
CA PRO A 37 2.14 18.27 4.52
C PRO A 37 0.89 18.46 3.62
N LEU A 38 0.10 17.40 3.49
CA LEU A 38 -1.11 17.34 2.67
C LEU A 38 -2.27 16.81 3.50
N SER A 39 -3.50 17.19 3.14
CA SER A 39 -4.71 16.57 3.70
C SER A 39 -4.71 15.07 3.43
N MET A 40 -5.40 14.30 4.28
CA MET A 40 -5.50 12.85 4.10
C MET A 40 -6.13 12.48 2.75
N GLU A 41 -7.12 13.24 2.31
CA GLU A 41 -7.76 13.07 1.00
C GLU A 41 -6.76 13.26 -0.15
N ASN A 42 -5.94 14.31 -0.10
CA ASN A 42 -4.93 14.56 -1.11
C ASN A 42 -3.82 13.49 -1.09
N LYS A 43 -3.43 13.01 0.10
CA LYS A 43 -2.48 11.90 0.24
C LYS A 43 -3.01 10.62 -0.42
N LYS A 44 -4.27 10.25 -0.14
CA LYS A 44 -4.93 9.12 -0.82
C LYS A 44 -4.97 9.31 -2.32
N LYS A 45 -5.30 10.51 -2.80
CA LYS A 45 -5.39 10.83 -4.22
C LYS A 45 -4.05 10.69 -4.95
N ILE A 46 -2.98 11.33 -4.46
CA ILE A 46 -1.65 11.22 -5.11
C ILE A 46 -1.11 9.81 -5.02
N LEU A 47 -1.36 9.10 -3.92
CA LEU A 47 -0.91 7.73 -3.74
C LEU A 47 -1.62 6.80 -4.73
N ARG A 48 -2.95 6.94 -4.90
CA ARG A 48 -3.72 6.20 -5.92
C ARG A 48 -3.15 6.46 -7.31
N ASN A 49 -2.97 7.72 -7.67
CA ASN A 49 -2.47 8.09 -9.00
C ASN A 49 -1.06 7.55 -9.24
N PHE A 50 -0.18 7.63 -8.25
CA PHE A 50 1.17 7.08 -8.34
C PHE A 50 1.17 5.56 -8.49
N ILE A 51 0.37 4.86 -7.68
CA ILE A 51 0.22 3.40 -7.79
C ILE A 51 -0.26 3.04 -9.19
N ASP A 52 -1.29 3.70 -9.69
CA ASP A 52 -1.89 3.41 -11.00
C ASP A 52 -0.94 3.70 -12.17
N LYS A 53 -0.18 4.80 -12.10
CA LYS A 53 0.72 5.22 -13.18
C LYS A 53 2.07 4.50 -13.19
N ARG A 54 2.62 4.16 -12.02
CA ARG A 54 4.05 3.78 -11.91
C ARG A 54 4.32 2.43 -11.27
N VAL A 55 3.44 1.94 -10.40
CA VAL A 55 3.66 0.68 -9.68
C VAL A 55 2.82 -0.45 -10.27
N GLY A 56 1.57 -0.16 -10.59
CA GLY A 56 0.53 -1.15 -10.87
C GLY A 56 -0.17 -1.61 -9.60
N ARG A 57 -1.50 -1.52 -9.57
CA ARG A 57 -2.34 -1.93 -8.43
C ARG A 57 -2.03 -3.33 -7.93
N LYS A 58 -1.86 -4.30 -8.84
CA LYS A 58 -1.59 -5.70 -8.50
C LYS A 58 -0.28 -5.87 -7.76
N VAL A 59 0.78 -5.16 -8.18
CA VAL A 59 2.10 -5.21 -7.53
C VAL A 59 2.02 -4.64 -6.12
N PHE A 60 1.37 -3.49 -5.97
CA PHE A 60 1.17 -2.88 -4.66
C PHE A 60 0.39 -3.79 -3.71
N ILE A 61 -0.74 -4.33 -4.17
CA ILE A 61 -1.59 -5.24 -3.38
C ILE A 61 -0.83 -6.51 -3.00
N ALA A 62 -0.11 -7.13 -3.95
CA ALA A 62 0.69 -8.33 -3.68
C ALA A 62 1.78 -8.06 -2.63
N GLY A 63 2.42 -6.90 -2.68
CA GLY A 63 3.39 -6.47 -1.68
C GLY A 63 2.79 -6.36 -0.28
N TYR A 64 1.58 -5.79 -0.17
CA TYR A 64 0.87 -5.69 1.10
C TYR A 64 0.42 -7.05 1.64
N LEU A 65 -0.09 -7.90 0.75
CA LEU A 65 -0.55 -9.25 1.09
C LEU A 65 0.60 -10.16 1.51
N ALA A 66 1.78 -10.04 0.90
CA ALA A 66 2.94 -10.84 1.27
C ALA A 66 3.33 -10.63 2.74
N LYS A 67 3.31 -9.38 3.22
CA LYS A 67 3.55 -9.05 4.63
C LYS A 67 2.46 -9.63 5.54
N TYR A 68 1.20 -9.52 5.13
CA TYR A 68 0.07 -10.09 5.87
C TYR A 68 0.20 -11.62 6.02
N LEU A 69 0.42 -12.34 4.92
CA LEU A 69 0.53 -13.80 4.93
C LEU A 69 1.73 -14.25 5.76
N TYR A 70 2.89 -13.61 5.58
CA TYR A 70 4.08 -13.89 6.40
C TYR A 70 3.79 -13.72 7.89
N ASN A 71 3.14 -12.62 8.30
CA ASN A 71 2.85 -12.40 9.71
C ASN A 71 1.82 -13.38 10.27
N CYS A 72 0.80 -13.72 9.47
CA CYS A 72 -0.22 -14.68 9.87
C CYS A 72 0.37 -16.08 10.04
N ASP A 73 1.18 -16.56 9.08
CA ASP A 73 1.76 -17.91 9.11
C ASP A 73 2.82 -18.08 10.20
N TYR A 74 3.67 -17.07 10.41
CA TYR A 74 4.83 -17.20 11.32
C TYR A 74 4.57 -16.71 12.75
N PHE A 75 3.67 -15.72 12.93
CA PHE A 75 3.42 -15.11 14.24
C PHE A 75 1.97 -15.27 14.71
N GLY A 76 1.07 -15.84 13.90
CA GLY A 76 -0.36 -15.95 14.22
C GLY A 76 -1.11 -14.62 14.15
N GLU A 77 -0.48 -13.55 13.65
CA GLU A 77 -1.05 -12.21 13.53
C GLU A 77 -1.83 -12.07 12.23
N CYS A 78 -3.04 -12.61 12.21
CA CYS A 78 -3.86 -12.73 11.00
C CYS A 78 -4.85 -11.57 10.77
N GLU A 79 -4.55 -10.39 11.31
CA GLU A 79 -5.28 -9.15 11.06
C GLU A 79 -4.48 -8.21 10.15
N PRO A 80 -5.05 -7.80 9.00
CA PRO A 80 -4.33 -6.90 8.10
C PRO A 80 -4.31 -5.50 8.72
N ASN A 81 -3.15 -5.10 9.25
CA ASN A 81 -2.91 -3.73 9.69
C ASN A 81 -2.74 -2.82 8.47
N ILE A 82 -3.86 -2.36 7.89
CA ILE A 82 -3.88 -1.52 6.69
C ILE A 82 -3.79 -0.04 7.08
N SER A 83 -2.73 0.64 6.64
CA SER A 83 -2.56 2.07 6.91
C SER A 83 -3.72 2.90 6.34
N PRO A 84 -4.27 3.88 7.09
CA PRO A 84 -5.45 4.65 6.68
C PRO A 84 -5.21 5.56 5.47
N ILE A 85 -3.96 5.75 5.05
CA ILE A 85 -3.59 6.51 3.85
C ILE A 85 -3.75 5.71 2.56
N ILE A 86 -3.89 4.38 2.65
CA ILE A 86 -4.12 3.55 1.47
C ILE A 86 -5.50 3.90 0.89
N PRO A 87 -5.61 4.10 -0.44
CA PRO A 87 -6.88 4.41 -1.09
C PRO A 87 -7.94 3.33 -0.83
N ASP A 88 -9.17 3.74 -0.50
CA ASP A 88 -10.22 2.82 -0.04
C ASP A 88 -10.56 1.71 -1.04
N ASP A 89 -10.49 1.99 -2.34
CA ASP A 89 -10.71 1.01 -3.40
C ASP A 89 -9.64 -0.09 -3.44
N ILE A 90 -8.41 0.23 -3.03
CA ILE A 90 -7.32 -0.74 -2.86
C ILE A 90 -7.53 -1.54 -1.57
N VAL A 91 -7.93 -0.88 -0.48
CA VAL A 91 -8.28 -1.54 0.80
C VAL A 91 -9.37 -2.59 0.61
N ILE A 92 -10.46 -2.24 -0.09
CA ILE A 92 -11.56 -3.15 -0.40
C ILE A 92 -11.07 -4.37 -1.20
N GLN A 93 -10.15 -4.17 -2.16
CA GLN A 93 -9.57 -5.27 -2.92
C GLN A 93 -8.72 -6.20 -2.05
N ILE A 94 -7.88 -5.64 -1.17
CA ILE A 94 -7.07 -6.43 -0.22
C ILE A 94 -7.98 -7.30 0.65
N PHE A 95 -9.01 -6.72 1.27
CA PHE A 95 -9.93 -7.46 2.13
C PHE A 95 -10.72 -8.54 1.37
N ARG A 96 -11.10 -8.29 0.11
CA ARG A 96 -11.73 -9.33 -0.73
C ARG A 96 -10.79 -10.51 -0.93
N ILE A 97 -9.54 -10.26 -1.28
CA ILE A 97 -8.54 -11.32 -1.50
C ILE A 97 -8.29 -12.11 -0.21
N ILE A 98 -8.09 -11.44 0.93
CA ILE A 98 -7.89 -12.11 2.22
C ILE A 98 -9.08 -13.00 2.58
N ARG A 99 -10.30 -12.50 2.38
CA ARG A 99 -11.52 -13.27 2.66
C ARG A 99 -11.60 -14.52 1.78
N ASP A 100 -11.22 -14.41 0.51
CA ASP A 100 -11.30 -15.53 -0.42
C ASP A 100 -10.23 -16.59 -0.08
N ILE A 101 -9.02 -16.19 0.31
CA ILE A 101 -7.98 -17.11 0.85
C ILE A 101 -8.49 -17.87 2.08
N LYS A 102 -9.07 -17.17 3.07
CA LYS A 102 -9.58 -17.80 4.30
C LYS A 102 -10.71 -18.80 4.06
N LYS A 103 -11.50 -18.62 3.00
CA LYS A 103 -12.56 -19.58 2.64
C LYS A 103 -11.98 -20.87 2.10
N ASP A 104 -10.93 -20.77 1.29
CA ASP A 104 -10.27 -21.93 0.71
C ASP A 104 -9.56 -22.76 1.79
N ASP A 105 -8.95 -22.12 2.80
CA ASP A 105 -8.33 -22.81 3.94
C ASP A 105 -9.32 -23.58 4.84
N GLN A 106 -10.58 -23.14 4.90
CA GLN A 106 -11.65 -23.81 5.69
C GLN A 106 -12.34 -24.96 4.94
N ALA A 107 -12.04 -25.13 3.65
CA ALA A 107 -12.64 -26.17 2.80
C ALA A 107 -11.79 -27.47 2.74
N ILE A 108 -10.65 -27.50 3.44
CA ILE A 108 -9.72 -28.64 3.57
C ILE A 108 -9.89 -29.27 4.95
#